data_AF-A0A9E4KPC5-F1
#
_entry.id   AF-A0A9E4KPC5-F1
#
_cell.length_a   1.000
_cell.length_b   1.000
_cell.length_c   1.000
_cell.angle_alpha   90.00
_cell.angle_beta   90.00
_cell.angle_gamma   90.00
#
_symmetry.space_group_name_H-M   'P 1'
#
loop_
_entity.id
_entity.type
_entity.pdbx_description
1 polymer ?
#
loop_
_entity_poly.entity_id
_entity_poly.type
_entity_poly.pdbx_seq_one_letter_code
_entity_poly.pdbx_strand_id
1 'polypeptide(L)' 'MFDKAALDKLFDDLRGKYGEQSDWEDILRQAHLGVAYSDANVPLASKNIDPRVASAIEQHKP' A
#
# COMPACT_ATOMS: atom_id res chain seq x y z
N MET A 1 8.01 -0.73 -10.95
CA MET A 1 7.57 0.59 -10.48
C MET A 1 6.07 0.66 -10.71
N PHE A 2 5.29 1.16 -9.75
CA PHE A 2 3.86 1.32 -9.91
C PHE A 2 3.53 2.36 -10.99
N ASP A 3 2.59 2.01 -11.88
CA ASP A 3 1.98 3.00 -12.76
C ASP A 3 0.74 3.62 -12.09
N LYS A 4 0.20 4.69 -12.69
CA LYS A 4 -0.96 5.39 -12.14
C LYS A 4 -2.17 4.45 -11.96
N ALA A 5 -2.42 3.56 -12.92
CA ALA A 5 -3.60 2.69 -12.87
C ALA A 5 -3.49 1.64 -11.76
N ALA A 6 -2.29 1.12 -11.52
CA ALA A 6 -1.99 0.23 -10.40
C ALA A 6 -2.14 0.95 -9.05
N LEU A 7 -1.69 2.22 -8.96
CA LEU A 7 -1.88 3.03 -7.76
C LEU A 7 -3.35 3.32 -7.48
N ASP A 8 -4.10 3.76 -8.49
CA ASP A 8 -5.54 4.05 -8.35
C ASP A 8 -6.28 2.80 -7.83
N LYS A 9 -6.02 1.62 -8.42
CA LYS A 9 -6.60 0.35 -7.96
C LYS A 9 -6.19 -0.02 -6.53
N LEU A 10 -4.92 0.16 -6.17
CA LEU A 10 -4.41 -0.14 -4.83
C LEU A 10 -5.07 0.74 -3.77
N PHE A 11 -5.16 2.05 -4.01
CA PHE A 11 -5.75 2.97 -3.04
C PHE A 11 -7.28 2.82 -2.96
N ASP A 12 -7.95 2.54 -4.07
CA ASP A 12 -9.39 2.24 -4.08
C ASP A 12 -9.71 0.97 -3.31
N ASP A 13 -8.90 -0.09 -3.47
CA ASP A 13 -9.07 -1.35 -2.73
C ASP A 13 -8.84 -1.16 -1.22
N LEU A 14 -7.76 -0.46 -0.84
CA LEU A 14 -7.49 -0.14 0.56
C LEU A 14 -8.60 0.71 1.17
N ARG A 15 -9.10 1.71 0.44
CA ARG A 15 -10.19 2.58 0.89
C ARG A 15 -11.50 1.82 1.02
N GLY A 16 -11.81 0.93 0.09
CA GLY A 16 -13.01 0.09 0.14
C GLY A 16 -13.01 -0.88 1.32
N LYS A 17 -11.84 -1.37 1.73
CA LYS A 17 -11.70 -2.33 2.85
C LYS A 17 -11.57 -1.66 4.22
N TYR A 18 -10.88 -0.53 4.29
CA TYR A 18 -10.42 0.04 5.56
C TYR A 18 -10.74 1.52 5.75
N GLY A 19 -11.41 2.18 4.79
CA GLY A 19 -11.64 3.63 4.81
C GLY A 19 -12.48 4.15 5.98
N GLU A 20 -13.28 3.29 6.62
CA GLU A 20 -14.11 3.65 7.78
C GLU A 20 -13.44 3.31 9.12
N GLN A 21 -12.24 2.70 9.10
CA GLN A 21 -11.52 2.33 10.31
C GLN A 21 -10.86 3.56 10.95
N SER A 22 -10.75 3.57 12.28
CA SER A 22 -10.14 4.69 13.01
C SER A 22 -8.65 4.88 12.73
N ASP A 23 -7.98 3.87 12.17
CA ASP A 23 -6.58 3.87 11.77
C ASP A 23 -6.39 4.09 10.26
N TRP A 24 -7.44 4.47 9.52
CA TRP A 24 -7.38 4.68 8.07
C TRP A 24 -6.26 5.62 7.63
N GLU A 25 -6.04 6.74 8.32
CA GLU A 25 -4.99 7.70 7.98
C GLU A 25 -3.59 7.08 8.10
N ASP A 26 -3.39 6.20 9.08
CA ASP A 26 -2.15 5.46 9.24
C ASP A 26 -1.96 4.41 8.16
N ILE A 27 -3.03 3.71 7.77
CA ILE A 27 -3.01 2.76 6.65
C ILE A 27 -2.64 3.48 5.35
N LEU A 28 -3.27 4.63 5.06
CA LEU A 28 -3.01 5.41 3.87
C LEU A 28 -1.57 5.93 3.82
N ARG A 29 -1.07 6.46 4.94
CA ARG A 29 0.32 6.90 5.07
C ARG A 29 1.30 5.75 4.81
N GLN A 30 1.03 4.58 5.40
CA GLN A 30 1.87 3.40 5.22
C GLN A 30 1.78 2.86 3.79
N ALA A 31 0.64 2.98 3.11
CA ALA A 31 0.50 2.62 1.70
C ALA A 31 1.39 3.47 0.79
N HIS A 32 1.42 4.79 0.98
CA HIS A 32 2.35 5.65 0.24
C HIS A 32 3.82 5.28 0.51
N LEU A 33 4.20 5.03 1.77
CA LEU A 33 5.56 4.60 2.11
C LEU A 33 5.90 3.24 1.52
N GLY A 34 4.98 2.27 1.59
CA GLY A 34 5.18 0.94 1.05
C GLY A 34 5.34 0.94 -0.45
N VAL A 35 4.54 1.72 -1.19
CA VAL A 35 4.71 1.91 -2.64
C VAL A 35 6.11 2.46 -2.94
N ALA A 36 6.55 3.51 -2.23
CA ALA A 36 7.87 4.09 -2.44
C ALA A 36 9.01 3.08 -2.17
N TYR A 37 8.88 2.25 -1.13
CA TYR A 37 9.85 1.18 -0.87
C TYR A 37 9.84 0.11 -1.96
N SER A 38 8.66 -0.33 -2.40
CA SER A 38 8.52 -1.32 -3.47
C SER A 38 9.14 -0.82 -4.78
N ASP A 39 8.90 0.44 -5.13
CA ASP A 39 9.49 1.09 -6.31
C ASP A 39 11.01 1.21 -6.22
N ALA A 40 11.54 1.43 -5.02
CA ALA A 40 12.97 1.45 -4.74
C ALA A 40 13.61 0.05 -4.64
N ASN A 41 12.85 -1.02 -4.92
CA ASN A 41 13.27 -2.42 -4.72
C ASN A 41 13.70 -2.75 -3.28
N VAL A 42 13.18 -2.02 -2.30
CA VAL A 42 13.38 -2.28 -0.87
C VAL A 42 12.34 -3.30 -0.41
N PRO A 43 12.74 -4.48 0.10
CA PRO A 43 11.78 -5.49 0.54
C PRO A 43 10.86 -4.97 1.64
N LEU A 44 9.54 -5.07 1.47
CA LEU A 44 8.58 -4.61 2.47
C LEU A 44 8.72 -5.36 3.80
N ALA A 45 9.12 -6.64 3.77
CA ALA A 45 9.43 -7.43 4.96
C ALA A 45 10.59 -6.87 5.80
N SER A 46 11.48 -6.06 5.20
CA SER A 46 12.56 -5.36 5.90
C SER A 46 12.10 -4.06 6.58
N LYS A 47 10.82 -3.69 6.38
CA LYS A 47 10.21 -2.47 6.88
C LYS A 47 9.01 -2.82 7.75
N ASN A 48 8.73 -1.98 8.74
CA ASN A 48 7.55 -2.13 9.59
C ASN A 48 6.30 -1.54 8.89
N ILE A 49 5.95 -2.10 7.73
CA ILE A 49 4.74 -1.74 6.98
C ILE A 49 3.60 -2.64 7.44
N ASP A 50 2.43 -2.04 7.62
CA ASP A 50 1.21 -2.72 8.01
C ASP A 50 0.95 -3.94 7.10
N PRO A 51 0.68 -5.13 7.65
CA PRO A 51 0.45 -6.32 6.83
C PRO A 51 -0.68 -6.18 5.81
N ARG A 52 -1.72 -5.39 6.10
CA ARG A 52 -2.82 -5.10 5.18
C ARG A 52 -2.31 -4.33 3.96
N VAL A 53 -1.47 -3.34 4.20
CA VAL A 53 -0.83 -2.52 3.16
C VAL A 53 0.16 -3.36 2.36
N ALA A 54 1.04 -4.11 3.01
CA ALA A 54 2.02 -4.96 2.33
C ALA A 54 1.33 -5.98 1.42
N SER A 55 0.24 -6.60 1.89
CA SER A 55 -0.57 -7.52 1.09
C SER A 55 -1.20 -6.84 -0.12
N ALA A 56 -1.76 -5.63 0.04
CA ALA A 56 -2.32 -4.88 -1.07
C ALA A 56 -1.25 -4.50 -2.11
N ILE A 57 -0.06 -4.07 -1.66
CA ILE A 57 1.05 -3.74 -2.56
C ILE A 57 1.49 -4.95 -3.37
N GLU A 58 1.65 -6.13 -2.76
CA GLU A 58 2.01 -7.35 -3.50
C GLU A 58 0.91 -7.78 -4.49
N GLN A 59 -0.37 -7.53 -4.18
CA GLN A 59 -1.49 -7.86 -5.08
C GLN A 59 -1.60 -6.95 -6.31
N HIS A 60 -1.27 -5.66 -6.15
CA HIS A 60 -1.40 -4.66 -7.22
C HIS A 60 -0.05 -4.31 -7.86
N LYS A 61 1.03 -5.00 -7.48
CA LYS A 61 2.35 -4.85 -8.10
C LYS A 61 2.28 -5.30 -9.57
N PRO A 62 2.79 -4.51 -10.52
CA PRO A 62 2.81 -4.88 -11.94
C PRO A 62 3.81 -6.00 -12.26
#